data_AF-A0A4U7EDT4-F1
#
_entry.id   AF-A0A4U7EDT4-F1
#
_cell.length_a   1.000
_cell.length_b   1.000
_cell.length_c   1.000
_cell.angle_alpha   90.00
_cell.angle_beta   90.00
_cell.angle_gamma   90.00
#
_symmetry.space_group_name_H-M   'P 1'
#
loop_
_entity.id
_entity.type
_entity.pdbx_description
1 polymer ?
#
loop_
_entity_poly.entity_id
_entity_poly.type
_entity_poly.pdbx_seq_one_letter_code
_entity_poly.pdbx_strand_id
1 'polypeptide(L)'
;MNVIEYGLGEQRRAEVYVNRLLRYLLDPAEPHGMGADFLEAFLQGLPATAKFDEDTLDLSDVRVKEQVPFDDRRDPDASTGYADLVLDIPNEWFLLVELKFSAKETGTEFYSRATHVDGVAVDEYGSGQYYLFLHQHDRPQASSDTFANQSWRTFVSEVLDGFLTENALRYPQRTTTQLHDLRDDLQSITNMTTNSASDQEKIALYLEHVDAIEDVQAVFDDAWESYATVWGRDVVQLLTDTEPEVHRLEGEHYPEVSVSRTDRDEERWIFRANGGDWQHVFKYGWYRHETSLEKLADRAEDSNDLRIGFYHRMERNRDLATREQKLKFSFRNMGSNPATFRDIYAEQFYDCRREFEELLADTEGLVTGNKLTLIEATYDIPVDSHEDYFDAYTAALHEAFVDLICTEPELIELMGAIYEEAVAEFS
;
A
#
# COMPACT_ATOMS: atom_id res chain seq x y z
N MET A 1 -25.13 12.11 -0.97
CA MET A 1 -23.88 12.91 -1.07
C MET A 1 -22.93 12.21 -0.13
N ASN A 2 -22.09 11.33 -0.66
CA ASN A 2 -21.28 10.43 0.17
C ASN A 2 -20.03 11.19 0.62
N VAL A 3 -19.89 11.38 1.92
CA VAL A 3 -18.79 12.08 2.61
C VAL A 3 -17.84 10.99 3.13
N ILE A 4 -16.77 10.65 2.40
CA ILE A 4 -15.38 11.17 2.48
C ILE A 4 -14.72 11.00 3.87
N GLU A 5 -13.56 10.33 3.85
CA GLU A 5 -12.47 10.15 4.82
C GLU A 5 -12.43 11.04 6.10
N TYR A 6 -12.74 10.49 7.27
CA TYR A 6 -12.75 11.27 8.52
C TYR A 6 -11.37 11.42 9.20
N GLY A 7 -10.78 12.62 9.10
CA GLY A 7 -9.78 13.12 10.06
C GLY A 7 -10.39 13.75 11.32
N LEU A 8 -9.56 14.10 12.33
CA LEU A 8 -9.97 14.80 13.57
C LEU A 8 -10.81 16.07 13.33
N GLY A 9 -10.60 16.76 12.20
CA GLY A 9 -11.37 17.93 11.79
C GLY A 9 -12.78 17.61 11.29
N GLU A 10 -13.04 16.37 10.87
CA GLU A 10 -14.34 15.92 10.36
C GLU A 10 -15.18 15.28 11.45
N GLN A 11 -14.57 14.62 12.44
CA GLN A 11 -15.28 14.12 13.63
C GLN A 11 -15.92 15.26 14.44
N ARG A 12 -15.28 16.43 14.52
CA ARG A 12 -15.89 17.64 15.09
C ARG A 12 -17.07 18.15 14.26
N ARG A 13 -17.02 18.04 12.93
CA ARG A 13 -18.16 18.40 12.07
C ARG A 13 -19.31 17.41 12.23
N ALA A 14 -18.99 16.14 12.38
CA ALA A 14 -19.95 15.07 12.66
C ALA A 14 -20.64 15.30 14.01
N GLU A 15 -19.91 15.66 15.07
CA GLU A 15 -20.47 16.01 16.38
C GLU A 15 -21.46 17.17 16.28
N VAL A 16 -21.10 18.26 15.58
CA VAL A 16 -22.00 19.41 15.33
C VAL A 16 -23.22 19.03 14.50
N TYR A 17 -23.04 18.19 13.47
CA TYR A 17 -24.13 17.73 12.60
C TYR A 17 -25.11 16.84 13.36
N VAL A 18 -24.60 15.84 14.08
CA VAL A 18 -25.43 14.92 14.88
C VAL A 18 -26.13 15.67 16.00
N ASN A 19 -25.47 16.61 16.67
CA ASN A 19 -26.10 17.45 17.69
C ASN A 19 -27.33 18.19 17.13
N ARG A 20 -27.14 18.91 16.02
CA ARG A 20 -28.24 19.64 15.34
C ARG A 20 -29.37 18.72 14.88
N LEU A 21 -29.03 17.56 14.34
CA LEU A 21 -30.01 16.60 13.85
C LEU A 21 -30.79 15.97 15.02
N LEU A 22 -30.12 15.61 16.12
CA LEU A 22 -30.79 15.13 17.33
C LEU A 22 -31.68 16.20 17.95
N ARG A 23 -31.23 17.45 18.05
CA ARG A 23 -32.08 18.57 18.50
C ARG A 23 -33.34 18.67 17.66
N TYR A 24 -33.22 18.61 16.34
CA TYR A 24 -34.35 18.67 15.42
C TYR A 24 -35.30 17.47 15.56
N LEU A 25 -34.79 16.25 15.78
CA LEU A 25 -35.61 15.04 15.86
C LEU A 25 -36.28 14.86 17.23
N LEU A 26 -35.66 15.38 18.30
CA LEU A 26 -36.15 15.27 19.68
C LEU A 26 -37.13 16.38 20.06
N ASP A 27 -37.19 17.49 19.32
CA ASP A 27 -38.05 18.63 19.62
C ASP A 27 -39.45 18.44 19.04
N PRO A 28 -40.50 18.18 19.84
CA PRO A 28 -41.84 17.89 19.33
C PRO A 28 -42.47 19.06 18.55
N ALA A 29 -41.94 20.29 18.72
CA ALA A 29 -42.40 21.47 18.00
C ALA A 29 -41.80 21.60 16.60
N GLU A 30 -40.75 20.84 16.28
CA GLU A 30 -40.11 20.86 14.96
C GLU A 30 -40.94 20.08 13.92
N PRO A 31 -40.94 20.49 12.63
CA PRO A 31 -41.81 19.93 11.61
C PRO A 31 -41.32 18.59 11.04
N HIS A 32 -40.79 17.69 11.88
CA HIS A 32 -40.40 16.33 11.49
C HIS A 32 -41.58 15.36 11.43
N GLY A 33 -42.74 15.72 11.98
CA GLY A 33 -43.99 14.97 11.82
C GLY A 33 -44.09 13.69 12.66
N MET A 34 -43.24 13.53 13.68
CA MET A 34 -43.30 12.42 14.65
C MET A 34 -43.96 12.82 15.98
N GLY A 35 -44.34 14.10 16.15
CA GLY A 35 -44.79 14.59 17.45
C GLY A 35 -43.73 14.34 18.53
N ALA A 36 -44.16 13.81 19.68
CA ALA A 36 -43.24 13.45 20.76
C ALA A 36 -42.70 12.01 20.67
N ASP A 37 -43.10 11.23 19.66
CA ASP A 37 -42.86 9.77 19.64
C ASP A 37 -41.36 9.40 19.68
N PHE A 38 -40.52 10.16 18.96
CA PHE A 38 -39.07 9.92 18.98
C PHE A 38 -38.41 10.37 20.29
N LEU A 39 -38.91 11.46 20.88
CA LEU A 39 -38.49 11.94 22.20
C LEU A 39 -38.86 10.93 23.29
N GLU A 40 -40.06 10.36 23.24
CA GLU A 40 -40.50 9.31 24.15
C GLU A 40 -39.59 8.09 24.04
N ALA A 41 -39.30 7.62 22.82
CA ALA A 41 -38.38 6.50 22.59
C ALA A 41 -36.97 6.81 23.12
N PHE A 42 -36.48 8.04 22.95
CA PHE A 42 -35.20 8.48 23.49
C PHE A 42 -35.16 8.42 25.02
N LEU A 43 -36.19 8.94 25.70
CA LEU A 43 -36.26 8.96 27.16
C LEU A 43 -36.44 7.55 27.76
N GLN A 44 -37.24 6.69 27.11
CA GLN A 44 -37.40 5.29 27.50
C GLN A 44 -36.14 4.45 27.24
N GLY A 45 -35.32 4.87 26.27
CA GLY A 45 -34.04 4.27 25.92
C GLY A 45 -32.86 4.67 26.81
N LEU A 46 -33.09 5.51 27.83
CA LEU A 46 -32.03 5.91 28.76
C LEU A 46 -31.56 4.72 29.59
N PRO A 47 -30.25 4.63 29.89
CA PRO A 47 -29.73 3.57 30.74
C PRO A 47 -30.32 3.68 32.15
N ALA A 48 -30.56 2.55 32.82
CA ALA A 48 -31.12 2.52 34.18
C ALA A 48 -30.29 3.33 35.20
N THR A 49 -29.00 3.54 34.93
CA THR A 49 -28.10 4.37 35.74
C THR A 49 -28.43 5.86 35.66
N ALA A 50 -29.15 6.34 34.64
CA ALA A 50 -29.66 7.70 34.54
C ALA A 50 -30.74 8.00 35.59
N LYS A 51 -31.40 6.96 36.11
CA LYS A 51 -32.47 7.06 37.11
C LYS A 51 -33.57 8.06 36.72
N PHE A 52 -33.81 8.22 35.42
CA PHE A 52 -34.88 9.06 34.91
C PHE A 52 -36.22 8.48 35.38
N ASP A 53 -36.97 9.27 36.14
CA ASP A 53 -38.19 8.85 36.84
C ASP A 53 -39.26 9.95 36.72
N GLU A 54 -39.48 10.39 35.48
CA GLU A 54 -40.47 11.42 35.13
C GLU A 54 -41.56 10.82 34.23
N ASP A 55 -42.74 11.44 34.24
CA ASP A 55 -43.85 11.00 33.38
C ASP A 55 -43.56 11.35 31.91
N THR A 56 -43.59 10.33 31.04
CA THR A 56 -43.38 10.47 29.59
C THR A 56 -44.68 10.50 28.79
N LEU A 57 -45.84 10.45 29.46
CA LEU A 57 -47.16 10.47 28.80
C LEU A 57 -47.54 11.84 28.23
N ASP A 58 -46.99 12.93 28.77
CA ASP A 58 -47.17 14.28 28.23
C ASP A 58 -45.82 14.99 28.11
N LEU A 59 -45.30 15.03 26.89
CA LEU A 59 -44.03 15.66 26.55
C LEU A 59 -44.23 16.97 25.76
N SER A 60 -45.44 17.52 25.75
CA SER A 60 -45.79 18.67 24.90
C SER A 60 -45.09 19.98 25.31
N ASP A 61 -44.69 20.09 26.58
CA ASP A 61 -43.99 21.25 27.14
C ASP A 61 -42.46 21.10 27.18
N VAL A 62 -41.91 19.97 26.72
CA VAL A 62 -40.46 19.73 26.68
C VAL A 62 -39.79 20.68 25.70
N ARG A 63 -38.71 21.33 26.16
CA ARG A 63 -37.86 22.19 25.34
C ARG A 63 -36.55 21.46 25.05
N VAL A 64 -36.14 21.43 23.79
CA VAL A 64 -34.85 20.85 23.38
C VAL A 64 -33.93 21.93 22.85
N LYS A 65 -32.82 22.15 23.55
CA LYS A 65 -31.87 23.23 23.28
C LYS A 65 -30.49 22.65 22.99
N GLU A 66 -29.76 23.27 22.06
CA GLU A 66 -28.36 22.95 21.77
C GLU A 66 -27.43 24.06 22.31
N GLN A 67 -26.19 23.70 22.66
CA GLN A 67 -25.15 24.65 23.10
C GLN A 67 -25.59 25.53 24.29
N VAL A 68 -26.12 24.90 25.34
CA VAL A 68 -26.70 25.61 26.49
C VAL A 68 -25.61 26.00 27.49
N PRO A 69 -25.56 27.27 27.95
CA PRO A 69 -24.56 27.72 28.91
C PRO A 69 -24.82 27.14 30.31
N PHE A 70 -23.75 26.69 30.95
CA PHE A 70 -23.70 26.28 32.35
C PHE A 70 -22.69 27.12 33.11
N ASP A 71 -23.11 27.63 34.27
CA ASP A 71 -22.31 28.53 35.10
C ASP A 71 -22.23 28.04 36.55
N ASP A 72 -21.05 28.21 37.16
CA ASP A 72 -20.89 28.12 38.61
C ASP A 72 -20.84 29.53 39.22
N ARG A 73 -21.99 30.07 39.60
CA ARG A 73 -22.10 31.41 40.20
C ARG A 73 -21.56 31.50 41.62
N ARG A 74 -21.05 30.40 42.20
CA ARG A 74 -20.31 30.44 43.47
C ARG A 74 -18.87 30.90 43.26
N ASP A 75 -18.34 30.78 42.04
CA ASP A 75 -17.02 31.23 41.64
C ASP A 75 -17.14 32.27 40.51
N PRO A 76 -16.99 33.58 40.80
CA PRO A 76 -17.12 34.64 39.81
C PRO A 76 -16.08 34.58 38.67
N ASP A 77 -14.98 33.86 38.86
CA ASP A 77 -13.91 33.69 37.88
C ASP A 77 -14.02 32.37 37.09
N ALA A 78 -15.02 31.53 37.38
CA ALA A 78 -15.25 30.29 36.66
C ALA A 78 -15.69 30.55 35.21
N SER A 79 -15.08 29.81 34.28
CA SER A 79 -15.48 29.84 32.87
C SER A 79 -16.86 29.21 32.67
N THR A 80 -17.72 29.83 31.87
CA THR A 80 -18.97 29.23 31.37
C THR A 80 -18.66 28.04 30.46
N GLY A 81 -19.27 26.89 30.74
CA GLY A 81 -19.27 25.73 29.86
C GLY A 81 -20.51 25.70 28.96
N TYR A 82 -20.48 24.98 27.85
CA TYR A 82 -21.60 24.86 26.91
C TYR A 82 -21.93 23.39 26.68
N ALA A 83 -23.06 22.95 27.22
CA ALA A 83 -23.54 21.58 27.05
C ALA A 83 -24.06 21.36 25.62
N ASP A 84 -23.80 20.18 25.08
CA ASP A 84 -24.20 19.86 23.70
C ASP A 84 -25.71 19.94 23.52
N LEU A 85 -26.48 19.27 24.37
CA LEU A 85 -27.93 19.24 24.37
C LEU A 85 -28.49 19.33 25.80
N VAL A 86 -29.59 20.07 25.96
CA VAL A 86 -30.39 20.09 27.19
C VAL A 86 -31.86 19.94 26.82
N LEU A 87 -32.51 18.99 27.47
CA LEU A 87 -33.95 18.81 27.45
C LEU A 87 -34.51 19.30 28.78
N ASP A 88 -35.48 20.21 28.78
CA ASP A 88 -36.03 20.72 30.03
C ASP A 88 -37.55 20.97 30.00
N ILE A 89 -38.19 20.70 31.14
CA ILE A 89 -39.50 21.26 31.48
C ILE A 89 -39.24 22.26 32.62
N PRO A 90 -39.43 23.58 32.39
CA PRO A 90 -39.10 24.59 33.38
C PRO A 90 -39.80 24.36 34.72
N ASN A 91 -39.03 24.44 35.80
CA ASN A 91 -39.45 24.20 37.19
C ASN A 91 -39.74 22.73 37.55
N GLU A 92 -39.60 21.79 36.62
CA GLU A 92 -39.79 20.36 36.87
C GLU A 92 -38.45 19.64 36.79
N TRP A 93 -37.95 19.36 35.59
CA TRP A 93 -36.70 18.61 35.42
C TRP A 93 -35.88 19.10 34.22
N PHE A 94 -34.60 18.75 34.23
CA PHE A 94 -33.76 18.83 33.04
C PHE A 94 -32.92 17.55 32.86
N LEU A 95 -32.60 17.26 31.59
CA LEU A 95 -31.66 16.24 31.17
C LEU A 95 -30.58 16.91 30.33
N LEU A 96 -29.35 16.89 30.85
CA LEU A 96 -28.15 17.29 30.10
C LEU A 96 -27.63 16.08 29.35
N VAL A 97 -27.45 16.23 28.03
CA VAL A 97 -26.85 15.21 27.18
C VAL A 97 -25.55 15.74 26.58
N GLU A 98 -24.43 15.15 26.99
CA GLU A 98 -23.11 15.45 26.45
C GLU A 98 -22.73 14.40 25.40
N LEU A 99 -22.39 14.85 24.19
CA LEU A 99 -22.12 13.99 23.04
C LEU A 99 -20.61 13.93 22.78
N LYS A 100 -20.03 12.74 22.66
CA LYS A 100 -18.61 12.60 22.30
C LYS A 100 -18.36 11.55 21.24
N PHE A 101 -17.73 11.98 20.15
CA PHE A 101 -17.30 11.10 19.06
C PHE A 101 -15.79 10.88 18.96
N SER A 102 -14.95 11.76 19.52
CA SER A 102 -13.49 11.62 19.34
C SER A 102 -12.60 12.43 20.27
N ALA A 103 -13.13 13.50 20.87
CA ALA A 103 -12.40 14.31 21.82
C ALA A 103 -12.18 13.55 23.14
N LYS A 104 -11.18 13.96 23.91
CA LYS A 104 -11.07 13.54 25.31
C LYS A 104 -12.33 14.02 26.05
N GLU A 105 -12.80 13.24 27.02
CA GLU A 105 -13.85 13.72 27.92
C GLU A 105 -13.36 15.01 28.60
N THR A 106 -14.16 16.07 28.43
CA THR A 106 -13.95 17.37 29.07
C THR A 106 -15.31 17.95 29.37
N GLY A 107 -15.56 18.32 30.62
CA GLY A 107 -16.74 19.10 31.01
C GLY A 107 -17.72 18.40 31.95
N THR A 108 -17.76 17.06 32.02
CA THR A 108 -18.77 16.37 32.86
C THR A 108 -18.60 16.66 34.37
N GLU A 109 -17.36 16.82 34.85
CA GLU A 109 -17.10 17.28 36.23
C GLU A 109 -17.52 18.73 36.46
N PHE A 110 -17.39 19.59 35.45
CA PHE A 110 -17.80 20.98 35.54
C PHE A 110 -19.33 21.08 35.58
N TYR A 111 -20.02 20.40 34.65
CA TYR A 111 -21.48 20.42 34.57
C TYR A 111 -22.15 19.84 35.81
N SER A 112 -21.60 18.76 36.39
CA SER A 112 -22.15 18.19 37.63
C SER A 112 -22.04 19.11 38.86
N ARG A 113 -21.16 20.11 38.80
CA ARG A 113 -21.00 21.12 39.85
C ARG A 113 -21.67 22.44 39.49
N ALA A 114 -22.11 22.64 38.26
CA ALA A 114 -22.70 23.90 37.84
C ALA A 114 -23.93 24.24 38.70
N THR A 115 -24.13 25.53 38.92
CA THR A 115 -25.23 26.04 39.75
C THR A 115 -26.39 26.55 38.93
N HIS A 116 -26.13 26.90 37.67
CA HIS A 116 -27.13 27.42 36.76
C HIS A 116 -27.00 26.77 35.39
N VAL A 117 -28.16 26.55 34.76
CA VAL A 117 -28.33 26.09 33.38
C VAL A 117 -29.20 27.12 32.67
N ASP A 118 -28.72 27.67 31.55
CA ASP A 118 -29.44 28.69 30.79
C ASP A 118 -29.90 29.90 31.64
N GLY A 119 -29.09 30.24 32.66
CA GLY A 119 -29.39 31.31 33.60
C GLY A 119 -30.41 30.98 34.72
N VAL A 120 -31.01 29.80 34.70
CA VAL A 120 -31.92 29.25 35.73
C VAL A 120 -31.11 28.48 36.76
N ALA A 121 -31.41 28.64 38.05
CA ALA A 121 -30.72 27.90 39.08
C ALA A 121 -31.11 26.42 39.04
N VAL A 122 -30.12 25.53 39.16
CA VAL A 122 -30.30 24.07 39.03
C VAL A 122 -31.24 23.51 40.11
N ASP A 123 -31.37 24.19 41.25
CA ASP A 123 -32.30 23.87 42.34
C ASP A 123 -33.75 24.31 42.11
N GLU A 124 -34.02 25.12 41.07
CA GLU A 124 -35.39 25.47 40.65
C GLU A 124 -36.08 24.31 39.89
N TYR A 125 -35.33 23.34 39.38
CA TYR A 125 -35.85 22.10 38.81
C TYR A 125 -36.17 21.11 39.92
N GLY A 126 -37.43 21.14 40.39
CA GLY A 126 -37.85 20.49 41.63
C GLY A 126 -38.04 18.97 41.57
N SER A 127 -38.25 18.42 40.38
CA SER A 127 -38.53 16.98 40.16
C SER A 127 -37.25 16.19 39.92
N GLY A 128 -36.31 16.70 39.10
CA GLY A 128 -35.13 15.92 38.75
C GLY A 128 -34.03 16.65 37.99
N GLN A 129 -32.80 16.17 38.17
CA GLN A 129 -31.61 16.61 37.46
C GLN A 129 -30.90 15.39 36.88
N TYR A 130 -30.91 15.26 35.56
CA TYR A 130 -30.45 14.06 34.87
C TYR A 130 -29.28 14.38 33.94
N TYR A 131 -28.35 13.44 33.81
CA TYR A 131 -27.11 13.63 33.07
C TYR A 131 -26.76 12.37 32.27
N LEU A 132 -26.63 12.52 30.96
CA LEU A 132 -26.28 11.45 30.02
C LEU A 132 -24.99 11.80 29.28
N PHE A 133 -24.07 10.85 29.25
CA PHE A 133 -22.85 10.90 28.45
C PHE A 133 -22.94 9.86 27.33
N LEU A 134 -23.08 10.34 26.09
CA LEU A 134 -23.11 9.50 24.89
C LEU A 134 -21.72 9.42 24.27
N HIS A 135 -21.14 8.22 24.26
CA HIS A 135 -19.74 8.02 23.89
C HIS A 135 -19.52 6.86 22.90
N GLN A 136 -18.34 6.80 22.30
CA GLN A 136 -17.91 5.61 21.54
C GLN A 136 -17.62 4.43 22.47
N HIS A 137 -17.88 3.20 21.99
CA HIS A 137 -17.78 1.97 22.80
C HIS A 137 -16.36 1.70 23.37
N ASP A 138 -15.30 2.24 22.76
CA ASP A 138 -13.89 2.03 23.10
C ASP A 138 -13.24 3.21 23.87
N ARG A 139 -14.00 4.28 24.14
CA ARG A 139 -13.53 5.51 24.79
C ARG A 139 -13.91 5.55 26.29
N PRO A 140 -13.19 6.33 27.12
CA PRO A 140 -13.46 6.39 28.55
C PRO A 140 -14.86 6.94 28.86
N GLN A 141 -15.44 6.45 29.95
CA GLN A 141 -16.69 6.93 30.55
C GLN A 141 -16.56 8.39 31.03
N ALA A 142 -17.68 9.03 31.33
CA ALA A 142 -17.72 10.32 31.99
C ALA A 142 -16.82 10.33 33.23
N SER A 143 -16.07 11.43 33.44
CA SER A 143 -15.22 11.59 34.63
C SER A 143 -16.04 11.82 35.91
N SER A 144 -17.29 12.26 35.77
CA SER A 144 -18.22 12.44 36.88
C SER A 144 -19.13 11.22 37.08
N ASP A 145 -19.21 10.73 38.31
CA ASP A 145 -20.14 9.66 38.73
C ASP A 145 -21.63 10.05 38.61
N THR A 146 -21.93 11.35 38.41
CA THR A 146 -23.29 11.85 38.20
C THR A 146 -23.85 11.46 36.83
N PHE A 147 -22.97 11.28 35.83
CA PHE A 147 -23.38 10.99 34.46
C PHE A 147 -23.65 9.51 34.25
N ALA A 148 -24.82 9.20 33.69
CA ALA A 148 -25.06 7.89 33.12
C ALA A 148 -24.34 7.75 31.78
N ASN A 149 -23.73 6.59 31.55
CA ASN A 149 -22.95 6.34 30.35
C ASN A 149 -23.73 5.43 29.41
N GLN A 150 -23.83 5.81 28.14
CA GLN A 150 -24.41 4.99 27.10
C GLN A 150 -23.55 5.11 25.83
N SER A 151 -23.27 3.97 25.19
CA SER A 151 -22.52 3.99 23.95
C SER A 151 -23.43 4.34 22.76
N TRP A 152 -22.91 5.01 21.75
CA TRP A 152 -23.63 5.23 20.48
C TRP A 152 -24.10 3.94 19.83
N ARG A 153 -23.35 2.85 19.99
CA ARG A 153 -23.75 1.52 19.53
C ARG A 153 -25.01 1.04 20.24
N THR A 154 -25.06 1.21 21.56
CA THR A 154 -26.23 0.88 22.39
C THR A 154 -27.43 1.75 21.99
N PHE A 155 -27.23 3.06 21.83
CA PHE A 155 -28.26 3.98 21.38
C PHE A 155 -28.84 3.58 20.01
N VAL A 156 -27.99 3.25 19.04
CA VAL A 156 -28.45 2.78 17.72
C VAL A 156 -29.28 1.50 17.85
N SER A 157 -28.79 0.50 18.58
CA SER A 157 -29.46 -0.80 18.66
C SER A 157 -30.74 -0.80 19.51
N GLU A 158 -30.76 -0.03 20.60
CA GLU A 158 -31.85 -0.08 21.58
C GLU A 158 -32.90 1.01 21.34
N VAL A 159 -32.53 2.13 20.72
CA VAL A 159 -33.44 3.26 20.48
C VAL A 159 -33.77 3.40 18.99
N LEU A 160 -32.77 3.65 18.13
CA LEU A 160 -33.00 3.95 16.72
C LEU A 160 -33.57 2.76 15.95
N ASP A 161 -32.97 1.57 16.07
CA ASP A 161 -33.39 0.37 15.35
C ASP A 161 -34.80 -0.07 15.77
N GLY A 162 -35.10 0.02 17.08
CA GLY A 162 -36.42 -0.27 17.62
C GLY A 162 -37.47 0.69 17.07
N PHE A 163 -37.22 2.00 17.17
CA PHE A 163 -38.13 3.03 16.68
C PHE A 163 -38.40 2.93 15.18
N LEU A 164 -37.35 2.72 14.36
CA LEU A 164 -37.46 2.53 12.92
C LEU A 164 -38.29 1.29 12.59
N THR A 165 -38.05 0.17 13.26
CA THR A 165 -38.77 -1.08 13.01
C THR A 165 -40.27 -0.93 13.27
N GLU A 166 -40.64 -0.21 14.32
CA GLU A 166 -42.04 -0.06 14.74
C GLU A 166 -42.79 1.02 13.95
N ASN A 167 -42.10 2.08 13.52
CA ASN A 167 -42.75 3.30 13.04
C ASN A 167 -42.35 3.77 11.63
N ALA A 168 -41.41 3.13 10.92
CA ALA A 168 -40.92 3.59 9.60
C ALA A 168 -42.02 3.82 8.55
N LEU A 169 -43.15 3.09 8.63
CA LEU A 169 -44.28 3.23 7.71
C LEU A 169 -45.32 4.28 8.14
N ARG A 170 -45.22 4.82 9.36
CA ARG A 170 -46.20 5.76 9.94
C ARG A 170 -45.88 7.22 9.65
N TYR A 171 -44.62 7.55 9.43
CA TYR A 171 -44.15 8.93 9.27
C TYR A 171 -43.83 9.30 7.82
N PRO A 172 -43.70 10.60 7.51
CA PRO A 172 -43.31 11.04 6.17
C PRO A 172 -41.98 10.41 5.73
N GLN A 173 -41.89 10.05 4.44
CA GLN A 173 -40.69 9.42 3.87
C GLN A 173 -39.42 10.22 4.15
N ARG A 174 -39.50 11.55 4.10
CA ARG A 174 -38.36 12.43 4.40
C ARG A 174 -37.81 12.20 5.81
N THR A 175 -38.69 12.07 6.81
CA THR A 175 -38.30 11.84 8.20
C THR A 175 -37.72 10.46 8.39
N THR A 176 -38.33 9.43 7.79
CA THR A 176 -37.80 8.07 7.80
C THR A 176 -36.42 8.01 7.16
N THR A 177 -36.20 8.71 6.04
CA THR A 177 -34.86 8.84 5.43
C THR A 177 -33.88 9.53 6.37
N GLN A 178 -34.25 10.63 7.03
CA GLN A 178 -33.36 11.31 7.99
C GLN A 178 -32.95 10.42 9.18
N LEU A 179 -33.85 9.55 9.65
CA LEU A 179 -33.54 8.57 10.70
C LEU A 179 -32.62 7.44 10.22
N HIS A 180 -32.81 6.97 8.97
CA HIS A 180 -31.88 6.02 8.35
C HIS A 180 -30.50 6.65 8.11
N ASP A 181 -30.44 7.89 7.64
CA ASP A 181 -29.20 8.62 7.45
C ASP A 181 -28.47 8.79 8.81
N LEU A 182 -29.18 9.19 9.87
CA LEU A 182 -28.62 9.28 11.23
C LEU A 182 -28.07 7.93 11.71
N ARG A 183 -28.81 6.83 11.49
CA ARG A 183 -28.38 5.47 11.86
C ARG A 183 -27.09 5.09 11.13
N ASP A 184 -27.05 5.30 9.82
CA ASP A 184 -25.91 4.91 8.98
C ASP A 184 -24.69 5.81 9.29
N ASP A 185 -24.89 7.10 9.53
CA ASP A 185 -23.85 8.04 9.98
C ASP A 185 -23.28 7.62 11.34
N LEU A 186 -24.13 7.33 12.33
CA LEU A 186 -23.70 6.86 13.65
C LEU A 186 -22.96 5.52 13.56
N GLN A 187 -23.42 4.59 12.73
CA GLN A 187 -22.73 3.32 12.49
C GLN A 187 -21.38 3.54 11.81
N SER A 188 -21.30 4.42 10.82
CA SER A 188 -20.04 4.79 10.17
C SER A 188 -19.05 5.38 11.18
N ILE A 189 -19.45 6.45 11.88
CA ILE A 189 -18.59 7.18 12.82
C ILE A 189 -18.12 6.29 13.99
N THR A 190 -18.94 5.33 14.43
CA THR A 190 -18.62 4.45 15.56
C THR A 190 -17.87 3.18 15.16
N ASN A 191 -17.89 2.77 13.89
CA ASN A 191 -17.19 1.57 13.40
C ASN A 191 -15.78 1.84 12.83
N MET A 192 -15.34 3.10 12.77
CA MET A 192 -14.02 3.49 12.24
C MET A 192 -12.80 3.04 13.07
N THR A 193 -12.97 2.35 14.21
CA THR A 193 -11.84 1.85 15.02
C THR A 193 -11.56 0.35 14.90
N THR A 194 -12.21 -0.39 13.99
CA THR A 194 -11.89 -1.81 13.78
C THR A 194 -11.25 -2.05 12.42
N ASN A 195 -10.02 -2.59 12.40
CA ASN A 195 -9.21 -2.91 11.21
C ASN A 195 -9.99 -3.56 10.04
N SER A 196 -11.11 -4.22 10.32
CA SER A 196 -12.00 -4.82 9.32
C SER A 196 -12.64 -3.83 8.35
N ALA A 197 -12.89 -2.57 8.72
CA ALA A 197 -13.51 -1.59 7.81
C ALA A 197 -12.50 -1.09 6.75
N SER A 198 -11.27 -0.77 7.17
CA SER A 198 -10.16 -0.45 6.25
C SER A 198 -9.89 -1.60 5.27
N ASP A 199 -9.96 -2.84 5.75
CA ASP A 199 -9.73 -4.00 4.90
C ASP A 199 -10.88 -4.23 3.92
N GLN A 200 -12.13 -3.98 4.31
CA GLN A 200 -13.28 -4.02 3.40
C GLN A 200 -13.24 -2.90 2.36
N GLU A 201 -12.80 -1.69 2.72
CA GLU A 201 -12.60 -0.59 1.77
C GLU A 201 -11.47 -0.89 0.77
N LYS A 202 -10.35 -1.46 1.23
CA LYS A 202 -9.27 -1.92 0.33
C LYS A 202 -9.74 -3.03 -0.61
N ILE A 203 -10.56 -3.96 -0.11
CA ILE A 203 -11.17 -5.00 -0.95
C ILE A 203 -12.14 -4.39 -1.96
N ALA A 204 -12.98 -3.43 -1.55
CA ALA A 204 -13.89 -2.75 -2.45
C ALA A 204 -13.14 -1.96 -3.53
N LEU A 205 -12.09 -1.23 -3.16
CA LEU A 205 -11.21 -0.51 -4.09
C LEU A 205 -10.48 -1.46 -5.05
N TYR A 206 -9.98 -2.60 -4.53
CA TYR A 206 -9.38 -3.63 -5.36
C TYR A 206 -10.40 -4.20 -6.37
N LEU A 207 -11.61 -4.53 -5.92
CA LEU A 207 -12.66 -5.07 -6.80
C LEU A 207 -13.16 -4.04 -7.82
N GLU A 208 -13.17 -2.74 -7.48
CA GLU A 208 -13.50 -1.66 -8.40
C GLU A 208 -12.46 -1.48 -9.51
N HIS A 209 -11.18 -1.74 -9.18
CA HIS A 209 -10.06 -1.50 -10.09
C HIS A 209 -9.38 -2.77 -10.59
N VAL A 210 -9.90 -3.95 -10.29
CA VAL A 210 -9.25 -5.23 -10.65
C VAL A 210 -9.04 -5.32 -12.16
N ASP A 211 -10.04 -4.94 -12.95
CA ASP A 211 -9.94 -4.94 -14.41
C ASP A 211 -8.84 -3.98 -14.90
N ALA A 212 -8.75 -2.78 -14.31
CA ALA A 212 -7.73 -1.80 -14.69
C ALA A 212 -6.32 -2.24 -14.27
N ILE A 213 -6.19 -2.92 -13.12
CA ILE A 213 -4.94 -3.50 -12.65
C ILE A 213 -4.52 -4.64 -13.57
N GLU A 214 -5.44 -5.55 -13.91
CA GLU A 214 -5.20 -6.66 -14.84
C GLU A 214 -4.80 -6.15 -16.23
N ASP A 215 -5.48 -5.12 -16.75
CA ASP A 215 -5.14 -4.50 -18.03
C ASP A 215 -3.73 -3.91 -18.03
N VAL A 216 -3.36 -3.15 -16.99
CA VAL A 216 -2.01 -2.56 -16.89
C VAL A 216 -0.94 -3.64 -16.71
N GLN A 217 -1.23 -4.68 -15.94
CA GLN A 217 -0.33 -5.84 -15.79
C GLN A 217 -0.13 -6.57 -17.12
N ALA A 218 -1.20 -6.84 -17.87
CA ALA A 218 -1.13 -7.50 -19.17
C ALA A 218 -0.33 -6.68 -20.19
N VAL A 219 -0.54 -5.36 -20.24
CA VAL A 219 0.25 -4.48 -21.12
C VAL A 219 1.73 -4.53 -20.77
N PHE A 220 2.07 -4.51 -19.48
CA PHE A 220 3.46 -4.63 -19.05
C PHE A 220 4.04 -6.01 -19.36
N ASP A 221 3.28 -7.09 -19.13
CA ASP A 221 3.68 -8.46 -19.44
C ASP A 221 3.99 -8.62 -20.93
N ASP A 222 3.09 -8.15 -21.80
CA ASP A 222 3.29 -8.15 -23.25
C ASP A 222 4.53 -7.37 -23.67
N ALA A 223 4.75 -6.18 -23.07
CA ALA A 223 5.91 -5.36 -23.35
C ALA A 223 7.21 -6.02 -22.88
N TRP A 224 7.20 -6.69 -21.72
CA TRP A 224 8.32 -7.43 -21.16
C TRP A 224 8.70 -8.62 -22.03
N GLU A 225 7.72 -9.43 -22.45
CA GLU A 225 7.92 -10.55 -23.37
C GLU A 225 8.43 -10.10 -24.74
N SER A 226 7.88 -9.00 -25.26
CA SER A 226 8.35 -8.38 -26.50
C SER A 226 9.80 -7.95 -26.38
N TYR A 227 10.15 -7.21 -25.32
CA TYR A 227 11.52 -6.74 -25.09
C TYR A 227 12.51 -7.90 -24.94
N ALA A 228 12.13 -9.02 -24.32
CA ALA A 228 12.96 -10.22 -24.20
C ALA A 228 13.41 -10.81 -25.55
N THR A 229 12.74 -10.46 -26.66
CA THR A 229 13.10 -10.89 -28.02
C THR A 229 13.89 -9.83 -28.82
N VAL A 230 14.00 -8.60 -28.32
CA VAL A 230 14.63 -7.49 -29.06
C VAL A 230 15.76 -6.79 -28.33
N TRP A 231 15.90 -6.95 -27.01
CA TRP A 231 16.92 -6.27 -26.18
C TRP A 231 18.33 -6.30 -26.78
N GLY A 232 18.73 -7.44 -27.38
CA GLY A 232 20.06 -7.58 -27.97
C GLY A 232 20.30 -6.61 -29.12
N ARG A 233 19.26 -6.25 -29.87
CA ARG A 233 19.35 -5.25 -30.94
C ARG A 233 19.54 -3.86 -30.37
N ASP A 234 18.82 -3.53 -29.29
CA ASP A 234 18.82 -2.22 -28.67
C ASP A 234 20.16 -1.97 -27.97
N VAL A 235 20.69 -2.97 -27.26
CA VAL A 235 22.03 -2.93 -26.67
C VAL A 235 23.11 -2.80 -27.74
N VAL A 236 23.04 -3.56 -28.84
CA VAL A 236 24.00 -3.43 -29.95
C VAL A 236 23.96 -2.04 -30.55
N GLN A 237 22.77 -1.47 -30.76
CA GLN A 237 22.63 -0.12 -31.28
C GLN A 237 23.30 0.88 -30.35
N LEU A 238 22.97 0.83 -29.05
CA LEU A 238 23.54 1.72 -28.04
C LEU A 238 25.06 1.61 -27.99
N LEU A 239 25.60 0.39 -27.85
CA LEU A 239 27.04 0.14 -27.82
C LEU A 239 27.76 0.73 -29.06
N THR A 240 27.19 0.57 -30.25
CA THR A 240 27.83 1.07 -31.48
C THR A 240 27.72 2.58 -31.66
N ASP A 241 26.77 3.21 -30.97
CA ASP A 241 26.59 4.67 -30.99
C ASP A 241 27.48 5.36 -29.94
N THR A 242 27.79 4.68 -28.82
CA THR A 242 28.53 5.25 -27.68
C THR A 242 29.98 4.81 -27.59
N GLU A 243 30.29 3.55 -27.91
CA GLU A 243 31.61 2.95 -27.70
C GLU A 243 32.40 2.87 -29.02
N PRO A 244 33.47 3.66 -29.19
CA PRO A 244 34.16 3.80 -30.48
C PRO A 244 34.90 2.52 -30.93
N GLU A 245 35.26 1.65 -30.00
CA GLU A 245 35.87 0.33 -30.26
C GLU A 245 34.86 -0.77 -30.60
N VAL A 246 33.56 -0.49 -30.49
CA VAL A 246 32.50 -1.46 -30.78
C VAL A 246 31.91 -1.20 -32.15
N HIS A 247 31.88 -2.22 -33.00
CA HIS A 247 31.36 -2.11 -34.36
C HIS A 247 30.27 -3.15 -34.62
N ARG A 248 29.18 -2.71 -35.23
CA ARG A 248 28.07 -3.60 -35.60
C ARG A 248 28.52 -4.60 -36.64
N LEU A 249 28.14 -5.86 -36.46
CA LEU A 249 28.28 -6.90 -37.47
C LEU A 249 26.91 -7.26 -38.07
N GLU A 250 26.90 -7.61 -39.35
CA GLU A 250 25.74 -8.26 -39.97
C GLU A 250 25.73 -9.75 -39.57
N GLY A 251 25.16 -10.03 -38.39
CA GLY A 251 24.93 -11.40 -37.93
C GLY A 251 23.78 -12.08 -38.70
N GLU A 252 23.89 -13.38 -38.95
CA GLU A 252 22.86 -14.14 -39.68
C GLU A 252 21.65 -14.48 -38.80
N HIS A 253 21.85 -14.65 -37.48
CA HIS A 253 20.85 -15.22 -36.57
C HIS A 253 20.50 -14.32 -35.39
N TYR A 254 21.51 -13.68 -34.79
CA TYR A 254 21.35 -12.80 -33.64
C TYR A 254 22.08 -11.47 -33.90
N PRO A 255 21.73 -10.40 -33.16
CA PRO A 255 22.53 -9.18 -33.13
C PRO A 255 23.96 -9.48 -32.67
N GLU A 256 24.93 -8.85 -33.32
CA GLU A 256 26.35 -9.12 -33.12
C GLU A 256 27.17 -7.83 -33.22
N VAL A 257 28.28 -7.81 -32.48
CA VAL A 257 29.30 -6.75 -32.56
C VAL A 257 30.69 -7.34 -32.62
N SER A 258 31.63 -6.61 -33.19
CA SER A 258 33.06 -6.79 -32.98
C SER A 258 33.56 -5.75 -31.99
N VAL A 259 34.36 -6.17 -31.03
CA VAL A 259 35.10 -5.28 -30.12
C VAL A 259 36.55 -5.27 -30.57
N SER A 260 37.03 -4.11 -31.02
CA SER A 260 38.42 -3.94 -31.44
C SER A 260 39.32 -3.86 -30.22
N ARG A 261 40.46 -4.57 -30.27
CA ARG A 261 41.45 -4.61 -29.19
C ARG A 261 42.78 -4.07 -29.70
N THR A 262 43.47 -3.29 -28.87
CA THR A 262 44.80 -2.78 -29.24
C THR A 262 45.77 -3.96 -29.35
N ASP A 263 46.45 -4.08 -30.49
CA ASP A 263 47.44 -5.14 -30.79
C ASP A 263 46.92 -6.59 -30.76
N ARG A 264 45.60 -6.80 -30.96
CA ARG A 264 44.97 -8.13 -30.89
C ARG A 264 43.88 -8.29 -31.97
N ASP A 265 43.48 -9.53 -32.21
CA ASP A 265 42.37 -9.85 -33.12
C ASP A 265 41.04 -9.32 -32.55
N GLU A 266 40.14 -8.91 -33.44
CA GLU A 266 38.81 -8.44 -33.07
C GLU A 266 37.97 -9.54 -32.41
N GLU A 267 37.27 -9.18 -31.34
CA GLU A 267 36.42 -10.11 -30.60
C GLU A 267 34.98 -10.01 -31.08
N ARG A 268 34.45 -11.07 -31.69
CA ARG A 268 33.05 -11.15 -32.07
C ARG A 268 32.18 -11.56 -30.87
N TRP A 269 31.15 -10.79 -30.57
CA TRP A 269 30.19 -10.99 -29.49
C TRP A 269 28.76 -11.14 -30.02
N ILE A 270 28.02 -12.09 -29.44
CA ILE A 270 26.68 -12.51 -29.89
C ILE A 270 25.67 -12.27 -28.77
N PHE A 271 24.55 -11.59 -29.09
CA PHE A 271 23.47 -11.26 -28.16
C PHE A 271 22.24 -12.12 -28.45
N ARG A 272 22.11 -13.24 -27.75
CA ARG A 272 21.07 -14.23 -27.99
C ARG A 272 19.77 -13.83 -27.30
N ALA A 273 19.03 -12.94 -27.95
CA ALA A 273 17.71 -12.45 -27.55
C ALA A 273 16.58 -13.31 -28.14
N ASN A 274 16.40 -14.53 -27.63
CA ASN A 274 15.41 -15.48 -28.17
C ASN A 274 14.13 -15.59 -27.33
N GLY A 275 13.89 -14.61 -26.45
CA GLY A 275 12.79 -14.64 -25.48
C GLY A 275 13.01 -15.62 -24.31
N GLY A 276 12.10 -15.58 -23.35
CA GLY A 276 12.13 -16.41 -22.14
C GLY A 276 13.10 -15.91 -21.07
N ASP A 277 13.34 -16.76 -20.07
CA ASP A 277 14.04 -16.34 -18.85
C ASP A 277 15.56 -16.21 -19.05
N TRP A 278 16.19 -17.11 -19.82
CA TRP A 278 17.64 -17.11 -20.03
C TRP A 278 18.04 -16.27 -21.25
N GLN A 279 18.63 -15.11 -21.01
CA GLN A 279 19.18 -14.24 -22.05
C GLN A 279 20.71 -14.28 -22.02
N HIS A 280 21.35 -14.58 -23.15
CA HIS A 280 22.79 -14.86 -23.20
C HIS A 280 23.59 -13.85 -24.02
N VAL A 281 24.78 -13.53 -23.53
CA VAL A 281 25.82 -12.76 -24.23
C VAL A 281 27.11 -13.57 -24.20
N PHE A 282 27.70 -13.88 -25.35
CA PHE A 282 28.92 -14.69 -25.38
C PHE A 282 29.84 -14.32 -26.54
N LYS A 283 31.13 -14.53 -26.33
CA LYS A 283 32.17 -14.38 -27.34
C LYS A 283 32.14 -15.57 -28.31
N TYR A 284 32.26 -15.31 -29.61
CA TYR A 284 32.34 -16.36 -30.62
C TYR A 284 33.53 -17.28 -30.34
N GLY A 285 33.26 -18.60 -30.32
CA GLY A 285 34.24 -19.62 -29.94
C GLY A 285 34.09 -20.16 -28.51
N TRP A 286 33.35 -19.47 -27.63
CA TRP A 286 32.97 -19.98 -26.31
C TRP A 286 31.86 -21.02 -26.32
N TYR A 287 31.25 -21.21 -27.48
CA TYR A 287 30.33 -22.31 -27.76
C TYR A 287 31.04 -23.25 -28.73
N ARG A 288 31.17 -24.52 -28.35
CA ARG A 288 31.74 -25.56 -29.21
C ARG A 288 30.89 -26.80 -29.21
N HIS A 289 30.79 -27.45 -30.36
CA HIS A 289 30.21 -28.79 -30.41
C HIS A 289 31.10 -29.76 -29.61
N GLU A 290 30.51 -30.59 -28.75
CA GLU A 290 31.23 -31.46 -27.82
C GLU A 290 32.20 -32.42 -28.52
N THR A 291 31.76 -33.08 -29.60
CA THR A 291 32.59 -34.04 -30.33
C THR A 291 33.45 -33.44 -31.46
N SER A 292 32.89 -32.58 -32.32
CA SER A 292 33.64 -32.04 -33.46
C SER A 292 34.54 -30.85 -33.09
N LEU A 293 34.33 -30.26 -31.91
CA LEU A 293 34.99 -29.03 -31.44
C LEU A 293 34.79 -27.82 -32.36
N GLU A 294 33.82 -27.90 -33.27
CA GLU A 294 33.45 -26.79 -34.15
C GLU A 294 32.94 -25.60 -33.32
N LYS A 295 33.41 -24.39 -33.66
CA LYS A 295 32.98 -23.15 -33.02
C LYS A 295 31.57 -22.79 -33.49
N LEU A 296 30.65 -22.60 -32.55
CA LEU A 296 29.25 -22.35 -32.85
C LEU A 296 28.87 -20.90 -32.55
N ALA A 297 27.96 -20.35 -33.37
CA ALA A 297 27.32 -19.05 -33.14
C ALA A 297 25.94 -19.19 -32.46
N ASP A 298 25.44 -20.42 -32.29
CA ASP A 298 24.27 -20.77 -31.48
C ASP A 298 24.49 -22.18 -30.90
N ARG A 299 23.47 -22.73 -30.24
CA ARG A 299 23.47 -24.10 -29.74
C ARG A 299 23.65 -25.12 -30.86
N ALA A 300 24.30 -26.24 -30.53
CA ALA A 300 24.35 -27.39 -31.45
C ALA A 300 22.93 -27.94 -31.68
N GLU A 301 22.63 -28.38 -32.91
CA GLU A 301 21.31 -28.94 -33.27
C GLU A 301 20.94 -30.15 -32.41
N ASP A 302 21.93 -30.99 -32.08
CA ASP A 302 21.78 -32.16 -31.22
C ASP A 302 21.92 -31.84 -29.72
N SER A 303 22.09 -30.56 -29.37
CA SER A 303 22.34 -30.05 -28.03
C SER A 303 23.62 -30.55 -27.35
N ASN A 304 24.56 -31.14 -28.10
CA ASN A 304 25.87 -31.56 -27.59
C ASN A 304 26.88 -30.43 -27.74
N ASP A 305 26.78 -29.43 -26.85
CA ASP A 305 27.64 -28.25 -26.86
C ASP A 305 28.29 -27.97 -25.50
N LEU A 306 29.57 -27.56 -25.55
CA LEU A 306 30.32 -26.98 -24.44
C LEU A 306 30.13 -25.46 -24.51
N ARG A 307 29.70 -24.86 -23.39
CA ARG A 307 29.28 -23.45 -23.37
C ARG A 307 29.70 -22.72 -22.11
N ILE A 308 30.29 -21.55 -22.31
CA ILE A 308 30.43 -20.53 -21.27
C ILE A 308 29.93 -19.19 -21.81
N GLY A 309 29.58 -18.27 -20.92
CA GLY A 309 29.19 -16.92 -21.33
C GLY A 309 28.44 -16.17 -20.25
N PHE A 310 28.17 -14.92 -20.54
CA PHE A 310 27.36 -14.06 -19.68
C PHE A 310 25.87 -14.30 -19.91
N TYR A 311 25.08 -14.00 -18.90
CA TYR A 311 23.63 -14.05 -18.97
C TYR A 311 22.98 -13.07 -18.00
N HIS A 312 21.75 -12.69 -18.31
CA HIS A 312 20.80 -12.16 -17.33
C HIS A 312 19.51 -12.99 -17.35
N ARG A 313 18.72 -12.87 -16.29
CA ARG A 313 17.51 -13.67 -16.07
C ARG A 313 16.29 -12.79 -16.03
N MET A 314 15.58 -12.65 -17.14
CA MET A 314 14.46 -11.71 -17.21
C MET A 314 13.30 -12.17 -16.31
N GLU A 315 12.81 -13.39 -16.45
CA GLU A 315 11.68 -13.86 -15.62
C GLU A 315 12.07 -14.04 -14.15
N ARG A 316 13.20 -14.70 -13.88
CA ARG A 316 13.58 -14.98 -12.48
C ARG A 316 13.97 -13.73 -11.70
N ASN A 317 14.51 -12.71 -12.37
CA ASN A 317 14.92 -11.46 -11.71
C ASN A 317 13.95 -10.31 -12.03
N ARG A 318 12.72 -10.60 -12.46
CA ARG A 318 11.74 -9.57 -12.81
C ARG A 318 11.40 -8.63 -11.64
N ASP A 319 11.17 -9.20 -10.45
CA ASP A 319 10.91 -8.41 -9.24
C ASP A 319 12.12 -7.55 -8.85
N LEU A 320 13.34 -8.10 -8.99
CA LEU A 320 14.59 -7.38 -8.74
C LEU A 320 14.74 -6.19 -9.71
N ALA A 321 14.44 -6.40 -10.99
CA ALA A 321 14.52 -5.35 -12.00
C ALA A 321 13.44 -4.27 -11.82
N THR A 322 12.20 -4.67 -11.52
CA THR A 322 11.06 -3.73 -11.49
C THR A 322 10.87 -3.02 -10.15
N ARG A 323 11.08 -3.70 -9.03
CA ARG A 323 10.88 -3.12 -7.68
C ARG A 323 12.14 -2.53 -7.09
N GLU A 324 13.27 -3.23 -7.27
CA GLU A 324 14.55 -2.81 -6.72
C GLU A 324 15.39 -2.04 -7.74
N GLN A 325 14.95 -1.98 -9.01
CA GLN A 325 15.65 -1.29 -10.10
C GLN A 325 17.08 -1.81 -10.27
N LYS A 326 17.28 -3.13 -10.16
CA LYS A 326 18.58 -3.77 -10.29
C LYS A 326 18.63 -4.79 -11.43
N LEU A 327 19.66 -4.68 -12.27
CA LEU A 327 20.02 -5.70 -13.25
C LEU A 327 21.08 -6.62 -12.66
N LYS A 328 20.81 -7.93 -12.68
CA LYS A 328 21.79 -8.95 -12.32
C LYS A 328 22.33 -9.63 -13.57
N PHE A 329 23.62 -9.44 -13.82
CA PHE A 329 24.35 -9.95 -14.97
C PHE A 329 25.44 -10.90 -14.46
N SER A 330 25.59 -12.08 -15.04
CA SER A 330 26.43 -13.13 -14.44
C SER A 330 27.16 -13.94 -15.50
N PHE A 331 28.38 -14.35 -15.19
CA PHE A 331 29.16 -15.27 -16.01
C PHE A 331 28.89 -16.72 -15.59
N ARG A 332 28.68 -17.61 -16.57
CA ARG A 332 28.28 -18.98 -16.33
C ARG A 332 29.13 -20.01 -17.05
N ASN A 333 29.46 -21.07 -16.31
CA ASN A 333 29.66 -22.41 -16.83
C ASN A 333 28.30 -23.13 -16.95
N MET A 334 27.82 -23.28 -18.18
CA MET A 334 26.41 -23.62 -18.43
C MET A 334 26.00 -24.95 -17.78
N GLY A 335 24.82 -24.98 -17.17
CA GLY A 335 24.33 -26.16 -16.43
C GLY A 335 24.05 -27.38 -17.33
N SER A 336 23.89 -27.15 -18.62
CA SER A 336 23.71 -28.16 -19.66
C SER A 336 25.01 -28.81 -20.13
N ASN A 337 26.18 -28.24 -19.83
CA ASN A 337 27.47 -28.83 -20.19
C ASN A 337 27.62 -30.21 -19.54
N PRO A 338 28.39 -31.15 -20.12
CA PRO A 338 28.75 -32.42 -19.49
C PRO A 338 29.33 -32.22 -18.09
N ALA A 339 29.00 -33.12 -17.15
CA ALA A 339 29.43 -32.98 -15.76
C ALA A 339 30.96 -32.88 -15.62
N THR A 340 31.69 -33.71 -16.36
CA THR A 340 33.16 -33.71 -16.40
C THR A 340 33.71 -32.36 -16.86
N PHE A 341 33.20 -31.82 -17.98
CA PHE A 341 33.61 -30.49 -18.47
C PHE A 341 33.33 -29.40 -17.44
N ARG A 342 32.16 -29.45 -16.79
CA ARG A 342 31.81 -28.44 -15.77
C ARG A 342 32.78 -28.44 -14.60
N ASP A 343 33.16 -29.64 -14.15
CA ASP A 343 34.06 -29.77 -13.01
C ASP A 343 35.49 -29.35 -13.41
N ILE A 344 35.99 -29.71 -14.60
CA ILE A 344 37.28 -29.25 -15.15
C ILE A 344 37.33 -27.72 -15.22
N TYR A 345 36.37 -27.09 -15.93
CA TYR A 345 36.39 -25.64 -16.10
C TYR A 345 36.25 -24.89 -14.77
N ALA A 346 35.43 -25.40 -13.85
CA ALA A 346 35.28 -24.79 -12.53
C ALA A 346 36.57 -24.90 -11.70
N GLU A 347 37.25 -26.05 -11.72
CA GLU A 347 38.54 -26.24 -11.03
C GLU A 347 39.58 -25.26 -11.56
N GLN A 348 39.80 -25.23 -12.88
CA GLN A 348 40.75 -24.32 -13.52
C GLN A 348 40.39 -22.84 -13.27
N PHE A 349 39.10 -22.48 -13.30
CA PHE A 349 38.66 -21.13 -12.94
C PHE A 349 39.03 -20.76 -11.49
N TYR A 350 38.78 -21.66 -10.54
CA TYR A 350 39.03 -21.38 -9.12
C TYR A 350 40.50 -21.49 -8.73
N ASP A 351 41.33 -22.20 -9.50
CA ASP A 351 42.78 -22.17 -9.36
C ASP A 351 43.34 -20.78 -9.71
N CYS A 352 42.71 -20.07 -10.64
CA CYS A 352 43.00 -18.67 -11.01
C CYS A 352 42.14 -17.64 -10.25
N ARG A 353 41.55 -18.01 -9.10
CA ARG A 353 40.60 -17.15 -8.37
C ARG A 353 41.19 -15.79 -8.03
N ARG A 354 42.46 -15.73 -7.61
CA ARG A 354 43.10 -14.48 -7.18
C ARG A 354 43.25 -13.53 -8.37
N GLU A 355 43.63 -14.05 -9.53
CA GLU A 355 43.74 -13.28 -10.77
C GLU A 355 42.38 -12.72 -11.20
N PHE A 356 41.30 -13.52 -11.09
CA PHE A 356 39.94 -13.02 -11.32
C PHE A 356 39.52 -11.94 -10.33
N GLU A 357 39.78 -12.12 -9.03
CA GLU A 357 39.46 -11.11 -8.01
C GLU A 357 40.26 -9.80 -8.22
N GLU A 358 41.49 -9.89 -8.73
CA GLU A 358 42.30 -8.71 -9.08
C GLU A 358 41.76 -7.97 -10.32
N LEU A 359 41.35 -8.70 -11.37
CA LEU A 359 40.78 -8.11 -12.59
C LEU A 359 39.37 -7.54 -12.38
N LEU A 360 38.62 -8.05 -11.42
CA LEU A 360 37.27 -7.57 -11.10
C LEU A 360 37.26 -6.43 -10.07
N ALA A 361 38.41 -6.06 -9.50
CA ALA A 361 38.48 -5.16 -8.36
C ALA A 361 37.88 -3.76 -8.61
N ASP A 362 37.94 -3.29 -9.86
CA ASP A 362 37.42 -2.00 -10.31
C ASP A 362 36.09 -2.13 -11.10
N THR A 363 35.47 -3.32 -11.07
CA THR A 363 34.18 -3.62 -11.70
C THR A 363 33.10 -3.91 -10.65
N GLU A 364 31.84 -4.04 -11.08
CA GLU A 364 30.74 -4.51 -10.20
C GLU A 364 30.70 -6.04 -10.03
N GLY A 365 31.62 -6.77 -10.67
CA GLY A 365 31.66 -8.22 -10.67
C GLY A 365 32.33 -8.84 -9.44
N LEU A 366 31.76 -9.93 -8.93
CA LEU A 366 32.31 -10.69 -7.80
C LEU A 366 32.35 -12.19 -8.12
N VAL A 367 33.46 -12.83 -7.74
CA VAL A 367 33.59 -14.29 -7.79
C VAL A 367 32.71 -14.93 -6.71
N THR A 368 31.81 -15.84 -7.08
CA THR A 368 30.75 -16.32 -6.19
C THR A 368 31.10 -17.55 -5.34
N GLY A 369 32.04 -18.39 -5.79
CA GLY A 369 32.30 -19.72 -5.24
C GLY A 369 31.32 -20.83 -5.71
N ASN A 370 30.40 -20.53 -6.63
CA ASN A 370 29.51 -21.50 -7.26
C ASN A 370 30.10 -22.07 -8.56
N LYS A 371 30.04 -23.39 -8.77
CA LYS A 371 30.62 -24.03 -9.96
C LYS A 371 29.92 -23.74 -11.30
N LEU A 372 28.69 -23.24 -11.26
CA LEU A 372 27.92 -22.88 -12.45
C LEU A 372 27.95 -21.36 -12.67
N THR A 373 27.63 -20.57 -11.65
CA THR A 373 27.58 -19.10 -11.75
C THR A 373 28.87 -18.55 -11.18
N LEU A 374 29.90 -18.37 -11.99
CA LEU A 374 31.25 -18.15 -11.48
C LEU A 374 31.48 -16.70 -11.04
N ILE A 375 30.92 -15.74 -11.80
CA ILE A 375 30.95 -14.32 -11.50
C ILE A 375 29.51 -13.78 -11.51
N GLU A 376 29.24 -12.87 -10.61
CA GLU A 376 27.96 -12.17 -10.49
C GLU A 376 28.21 -10.67 -10.33
N ALA A 377 27.55 -9.86 -11.13
CA ALA A 377 27.57 -8.40 -11.09
C ALA A 377 26.13 -7.87 -10.99
N THR A 378 25.97 -6.74 -10.30
CA THR A 378 24.65 -6.10 -10.13
C THR A 378 24.75 -4.62 -10.47
N TYR A 379 23.96 -4.17 -11.44
CA TYR A 379 23.94 -2.80 -11.92
C TYR A 379 22.61 -2.13 -11.59
N ASP A 380 22.63 -0.81 -11.41
CA ASP A 380 21.41 -0.02 -11.29
C ASP A 380 20.72 0.12 -12.64
N ILE A 381 19.39 0.04 -12.65
CA ILE A 381 18.55 0.36 -13.80
C ILE A 381 18.15 1.83 -13.66
N PRO A 382 18.68 2.75 -14.48
CA PRO A 382 18.52 4.19 -14.29
C PRO A 382 17.15 4.71 -14.77
N VAL A 383 16.07 4.19 -14.17
CA VAL A 383 14.67 4.49 -14.55
C VAL A 383 14.39 6.00 -14.50
N ASP A 384 14.92 6.71 -13.52
CA ASP A 384 14.71 8.17 -13.37
C ASP A 384 15.38 9.01 -14.47
N SER A 385 16.31 8.42 -15.24
CA SER A 385 17.06 9.12 -16.30
C SER A 385 16.50 8.85 -17.71
N HIS A 386 15.46 8.03 -17.84
CA HIS A 386 14.91 7.59 -19.12
C HIS A 386 13.38 7.75 -19.12
N GLU A 387 12.81 8.06 -20.29
CA GLU A 387 11.35 8.18 -20.44
C GLU A 387 10.66 6.81 -20.54
N ASP A 388 11.37 5.80 -21.05
CA ASP A 388 10.91 4.42 -21.19
C ASP A 388 11.72 3.47 -20.28
N TYR A 389 11.03 2.53 -19.64
CA TYR A 389 11.66 1.59 -18.71
C TYR A 389 12.62 0.61 -19.42
N PHE A 390 12.30 0.16 -20.64
CA PHE A 390 13.14 -0.76 -21.39
C PHE A 390 14.36 -0.06 -21.98
N ASP A 391 14.28 1.24 -22.27
CA ASP A 391 15.46 2.06 -22.55
C ASP A 391 16.41 2.11 -21.33
N ALA A 392 15.86 2.29 -20.11
CA ALA A 392 16.67 2.23 -18.89
C ALA A 392 17.29 0.83 -18.67
N TYR A 393 16.52 -0.24 -18.93
CA TYR A 393 17.02 -1.61 -18.85
C TYR A 393 18.14 -1.85 -19.87
N THR A 394 18.01 -1.32 -21.09
CA THR A 394 19.04 -1.36 -22.13
C THR A 394 20.31 -0.64 -21.67
N ALA A 395 20.18 0.52 -21.02
CA ALA A 395 21.32 1.26 -20.48
C ALA A 395 22.09 0.46 -19.41
N ALA A 396 21.39 -0.24 -18.52
CA ALA A 396 22.03 -1.10 -17.53
C ALA A 396 22.75 -2.31 -18.17
N LEU A 397 22.18 -2.90 -19.22
CA LEU A 397 22.84 -3.97 -19.98
C LEU A 397 24.09 -3.47 -20.72
N HIS A 398 24.01 -2.27 -21.27
CA HIS A 398 25.15 -1.59 -21.88
C HIS A 398 26.26 -1.37 -20.86
N GLU A 399 25.95 -0.80 -19.69
CA GLU A 399 26.89 -0.61 -18.60
C GLU A 399 27.55 -1.93 -18.18
N ALA A 400 26.77 -2.99 -17.99
CA ALA A 400 27.29 -4.31 -17.66
C ALA A 400 28.25 -4.87 -18.71
N PHE A 401 27.96 -4.64 -19.99
CA PHE A 401 28.85 -5.02 -21.08
C PHE A 401 30.13 -4.21 -21.06
N VAL A 402 30.04 -2.88 -20.94
CA VAL A 402 31.22 -2.00 -20.93
C VAL A 402 32.12 -2.30 -19.72
N ASP A 403 31.55 -2.48 -18.54
CA ASP A 403 32.26 -2.77 -17.30
C ASP A 403 33.07 -4.08 -17.40
N LEU A 404 32.39 -5.20 -17.71
CA LEU A 404 33.04 -6.53 -17.66
C LEU A 404 33.74 -6.93 -18.96
N ILE A 405 33.42 -6.32 -20.10
CA ILE A 405 33.93 -6.75 -21.41
C ILE A 405 34.82 -5.67 -22.03
N CYS A 406 34.38 -4.41 -22.08
CA CYS A 406 35.18 -3.37 -22.74
C CYS A 406 36.35 -2.91 -21.87
N THR A 407 36.08 -2.60 -20.60
CA THR A 407 37.04 -2.02 -19.65
C THR A 407 38.12 -3.01 -19.23
N GLU A 408 37.77 -4.29 -19.04
CA GLU A 408 38.67 -5.35 -18.57
C GLU A 408 38.93 -6.43 -19.65
N PRO A 409 39.68 -6.14 -20.73
CA PRO A 409 39.96 -7.15 -21.77
C PRO A 409 40.72 -8.36 -21.26
N GLU A 410 41.63 -8.19 -20.28
CA GLU A 410 42.38 -9.26 -19.63
C GLU A 410 41.46 -10.30 -18.97
N LEU A 411 40.30 -9.87 -18.45
CA LEU A 411 39.30 -10.77 -17.87
C LEU A 411 38.79 -11.77 -18.92
N ILE A 412 38.42 -11.25 -20.10
CA ILE A 412 37.90 -12.05 -21.21
C ILE A 412 38.97 -12.99 -21.77
N GLU A 413 40.22 -12.55 -21.79
CA GLU A 413 41.36 -13.40 -22.19
C GLU A 413 41.57 -14.55 -21.23
N LEU A 414 41.58 -14.29 -19.93
CA LEU A 414 41.76 -15.33 -18.92
C LEU A 414 40.62 -16.36 -18.99
N MET A 415 39.37 -15.89 -19.09
CA MET A 415 38.20 -16.77 -19.28
C MET A 415 38.32 -17.64 -20.54
N GLY A 416 38.78 -17.04 -21.64
CA GLY A 416 38.97 -17.72 -22.91
C GLY A 416 40.11 -18.74 -22.87
N ALA A 417 41.24 -18.41 -22.25
CA ALA A 417 42.38 -19.31 -22.11
C ALA A 417 42.00 -20.56 -21.29
N ILE A 418 41.34 -20.35 -20.15
CA ILE A 418 40.83 -21.45 -19.31
C ILE A 418 39.81 -22.29 -20.09
N TYR A 419 38.99 -21.67 -20.94
CA TYR A 419 38.03 -22.42 -21.76
C TYR A 419 38.73 -23.32 -22.77
N GLU A 420 39.73 -22.81 -23.49
CA GLU A 420 40.50 -23.60 -24.44
C GLU A 420 41.23 -24.77 -23.76
N GLU A 421 41.80 -24.53 -22.57
CA GLU A 421 42.47 -25.57 -21.78
C GLU A 421 41.47 -26.63 -21.29
N ALA A 422 40.33 -26.22 -20.73
CA ALA A 422 39.28 -27.14 -20.30
C ALA A 422 38.70 -27.96 -21.46
N VAL A 423 38.53 -27.37 -22.64
CA VAL A 423 38.10 -28.11 -23.85
C VAL A 423 39.15 -29.13 -24.26
N ALA A 424 40.44 -28.77 -24.21
CA ALA A 424 41.54 -29.68 -24.55
C ALA A 424 41.70 -30.84 -23.55
N GLU A 425 41.43 -30.61 -22.26
CA GLU A 425 41.45 -31.65 -21.22
C GLU A 425 40.23 -32.57 -21.28
N PHE A 426 39.06 -32.03 -21.64
CA PHE A 426 37.84 -32.80 -21.77
C PHE A 426 37.81 -33.72 -23.00
N SER A 427 38.47 -33.32 -24.09
CA SER A 427 38.53 -34.04 -25.38
C SER A 427 39.50 -35.22 -25.34
#